data_AF-A0A837IMX8-F1
#
_entry.id   AF-A0A837IMX8-F1
#
_cell.length_a   1.000
_cell.length_b   1.000
_cell.length_c   1.000
_cell.angle_alpha   90.00
_cell.angle_beta   90.00
_cell.angle_gamma   90.00
#
_symmetry.space_group_name_H-M   'P 1'
#
loop_
_entity.id
_entity.type
_entity.pdbx_description
1 polymer ?
#
loop_
_entity_poly.entity_id
_entity_poly.type
_entity_poly.pdbx_seq_one_letter_code
_entity_poly.pdbx_strand_id
1 'polypeptide(L)'
;MTYTATLTGKQQLTIPADLFRRLNWKIGQKVLISQNGSVLSVTAALDLIDRLAGSVPLPKKFKGLTIDQIIDRATSENHSK
;
A
#
# COMPACT_ATOMS: atom_id res chain seq x y z
N MET A 1 19.35 8.67 -6.15
CA MET A 1 19.29 8.13 -7.52
C MET A 1 18.20 8.86 -8.26
N THR A 2 18.47 9.30 -9.48
CA THR A 2 17.51 10.10 -10.26
C THR A 2 17.39 9.44 -11.62
N TYR A 3 16.15 9.24 -12.08
CA TYR A 3 15.84 8.74 -13.40
C TYR A 3 15.10 9.82 -14.17
N THR A 4 15.44 9.99 -15.43
CA THR A 4 14.62 10.76 -16.37
C THR A 4 13.74 9.79 -17.13
N ALA A 5 12.46 10.07 -17.20
CA ALA A 5 11.49 9.27 -17.95
C ALA A 5 10.61 10.20 -18.80
N THR A 6 10.09 9.68 -19.90
CA THR A 6 9.21 10.41 -20.81
C THR A 6 7.77 9.96 -20.57
N LEU A 7 6.84 10.92 -20.51
CA LEU A 7 5.41 10.64 -20.56
C LEU A 7 5.06 10.13 -21.96
N THR A 8 4.57 8.91 -22.05
CA THR A 8 4.11 8.33 -23.31
C THR A 8 2.62 8.59 -23.52
N GLY A 9 2.06 8.10 -24.63
CA GLY A 9 0.63 8.23 -24.92
C GLY A 9 -0.25 7.77 -23.75
N LYS A 10 -1.41 8.41 -23.59
CA LYS A 10 -2.33 8.18 -22.45
C LYS A 10 -1.74 8.57 -21.09
N GLN A 11 -0.79 9.51 -21.07
CA GLN A 11 -0.21 10.09 -19.85
C GLN A 11 0.45 9.02 -18.94
N GLN A 12 1.10 8.02 -19.55
CA GLN A 12 1.72 6.92 -18.83
C GLN A 12 3.19 7.22 -18.51
N LEU A 13 3.63 6.86 -17.29
CA LEU A 13 5.03 6.84 -16.89
C LEU A 13 5.51 5.40 -16.81
N THR A 14 6.56 5.06 -17.55
CA THR A 14 7.21 3.76 -17.44
C THR A 14 8.23 3.78 -16.32
N ILE A 15 8.14 2.80 -15.41
CA ILE A 15 9.08 2.65 -14.30
C ILE A 15 10.25 1.78 -14.75
N PRO A 16 11.51 2.25 -14.63
CA PRO A 16 12.70 1.44 -14.91
C PRO A 16 12.70 0.12 -14.13
N ALA A 17 13.15 -0.96 -14.79
CA ALA A 17 13.06 -2.32 -14.24
C ALA A 17 13.88 -2.54 -12.95
N ASP A 18 14.96 -1.80 -12.77
CA ASP A 18 15.75 -1.78 -11.55
C ASP A 18 15.03 -1.09 -10.39
N LEU A 19 14.36 0.05 -10.64
CA LEU A 19 13.53 0.73 -9.64
C LEU A 19 12.34 -0.15 -9.22
N PHE A 20 11.65 -0.76 -10.17
CA PHE A 20 10.52 -1.67 -9.92
C PHE A 20 10.92 -2.85 -9.00
N ARG A 21 12.07 -3.47 -9.28
CA ARG A 21 12.60 -4.58 -8.47
C ARG A 21 13.02 -4.14 -7.06
N ARG A 22 13.73 -3.01 -6.94
CA ARG A 22 14.20 -2.49 -5.63
C ARG A 22 13.04 -2.10 -4.72
N LEU A 23 11.94 -1.60 -5.28
CA LEU A 23 10.73 -1.28 -4.54
C LEU A 23 9.90 -2.53 -4.18
N ASN A 24 10.31 -3.72 -4.63
CA ASN A 24 9.58 -4.99 -4.45
C ASN A 24 8.12 -4.91 -4.94
N TRP A 25 7.92 -4.16 -6.02
CA TRP A 25 6.61 -3.94 -6.62
C TRP A 25 6.19 -5.14 -7.46
N LYS A 26 4.87 -5.38 -7.52
CA LYS A 26 4.28 -6.47 -8.31
C LYS A 26 3.38 -5.93 -9.43
N ILE A 27 3.35 -6.64 -10.56
CA ILE A 27 2.47 -6.29 -11.68
C ILE A 27 1.01 -6.40 -11.21
N GLY A 28 0.19 -5.41 -11.56
CA GLY A 28 -1.22 -5.34 -11.16
C GLY A 28 -1.47 -4.88 -9.72
N GLN A 29 -0.43 -4.55 -8.95
CA GLN A 29 -0.62 -3.98 -7.62
C GLN A 29 -1.25 -2.58 -7.72
N LYS A 30 -2.10 -2.25 -6.75
CA LYS A 30 -2.64 -0.89 -6.62
C LYS A 30 -1.64 0.02 -5.91
N VAL A 31 -1.48 1.23 -6.45
CA VAL A 31 -0.67 2.29 -5.85
C VAL A 31 -1.53 3.51 -5.59
N LEU A 32 -1.21 4.24 -4.54
CA LEU A 32 -1.71 5.59 -4.30
C LEU A 32 -0.79 6.58 -5.04
N ILE A 33 -1.40 7.53 -5.74
CA ILE A 33 -0.71 8.69 -6.31
C ILE A 33 -1.22 9.91 -5.57
N SER A 34 -0.31 10.68 -4.98
CA SER A 34 -0.62 11.96 -4.32
C SER A 34 0.23 13.09 -4.89
N GLN A 35 -0.33 14.29 -4.91
CA GLN A 35 0.34 15.49 -5.38
C GLN A 35 0.61 16.43 -4.20
N ASN A 36 1.84 16.91 -4.08
CA ASN A 36 2.20 18.01 -3.21
C ASN A 36 2.98 19.05 -4.02
N GLY A 37 2.30 20.15 -4.38
CA GLY A 37 2.84 21.14 -5.32
C GLY A 37 3.15 20.52 -6.68
N SER A 38 4.42 20.55 -7.08
CA SER A 38 4.93 19.95 -8.32
C SER A 38 5.42 18.50 -8.15
N VAL A 39 5.36 17.95 -6.93
CA VAL A 39 5.86 16.61 -6.64
C VAL A 39 4.72 15.61 -6.64
N LEU A 40 4.82 14.61 -7.51
CA LEU A 40 3.98 13.41 -7.47
C LEU A 40 4.68 12.34 -6.65
N SER A 41 4.00 11.86 -5.60
CA SER A 41 4.45 10.72 -4.79
C SER A 41 3.60 9.50 -5.14
N VAL A 42 4.27 8.37 -5.35
CA VAL A 42 3.62 7.08 -5.61
C VAL A 42 3.98 6.13 -4.49
N THR A 43 2.99 5.52 -3.86
CA THR A 43 3.17 4.61 -2.71
C THR A 43 2.32 3.36 -2.91
N ALA A 44 2.81 2.19 -2.50
CA ALA A 44 2.00 0.98 -2.54
C ALA A 44 0.78 1.15 -1.62
N ALA A 45 -0.41 0.73 -2.07
CA ALA A 45 -1.62 0.91 -1.28
C ALA A 45 -1.58 0.12 0.04
N LEU A 46 -0.91 -1.04 0.06
CA LEU A 46 -0.72 -1.84 1.27
C LEU A 46 0.11 -1.10 2.33
N ASP A 47 1.19 -0.43 1.93
CA ASP A 47 2.02 0.35 2.86
C ASP A 47 1.23 1.48 3.54
N LEU A 48 0.22 2.02 2.86
CA LEU A 48 -0.67 3.03 3.44
C LEU A 48 -1.61 2.40 4.49
N ILE A 49 -2.16 1.22 4.21
CA ILE A 49 -3.00 0.49 5.17
C ILE A 49 -2.19 0.20 6.44
N ASP A 50 -0.95 -0.25 6.32
CA ASP A 50 -0.09 -0.51 7.49
C ASP A 50 0.20 0.78 8.29
N ARG A 51 0.47 1.90 7.61
CA ARG A 51 0.67 3.21 8.26
C ARG A 51 -0.59 3.74 8.95
N LEU A 52 -1.76 3.58 8.31
CA LEU A 52 -3.05 4.02 8.85
C LEU A 52 -3.55 3.09 9.97
N ALA A 53 -3.29 1.79 9.87
CA ALA A 53 -3.58 0.81 10.91
C ALA A 53 -2.79 1.11 12.20
N GLY A 54 -1.58 1.67 12.08
CA GLY A 54 -0.83 2.21 13.22
C GLY A 54 -1.42 3.50 13.84
N SER A 55 -2.33 4.17 13.14
CA SER A 55 -2.95 5.44 13.58
C SER A 55 -4.30 5.26 14.30
N VAL A 56 -4.89 4.05 14.22
CA VAL A 56 -6.09 3.69 14.98
C VAL A 56 -5.64 2.83 16.16
N PRO A 57 -5.93 3.20 17.43
CA PRO A 57 -5.52 2.40 18.56
C PRO A 57 -6.15 1.03 18.48
N LEU A 58 -5.31 0.00 18.35
CA LEU A 58 -5.76 -1.38 18.28
C LEU A 58 -6.46 -1.74 19.61
N PRO A 59 -7.72 -2.20 19.59
CA PRO A 59 -8.41 -2.61 20.80
C PRO A 59 -7.58 -3.64 21.58
N LYS A 60 -7.54 -3.55 22.92
CA LYS A 60 -6.71 -4.45 23.76
C LYS A 60 -6.88 -5.94 23.43
N LYS A 61 -8.09 -6.34 23.04
CA LYS A 61 -8.45 -7.73 22.65
C LYS A 61 -7.72 -8.25 21.41
N PHE A 62 -7.12 -7.37 20.61
CA PHE A 62 -6.41 -7.70 19.37
C PHE A 62 -4.91 -7.37 19.43
N LYS A 63 -4.40 -6.93 20.59
CA LYS A 63 -2.99 -6.58 20.75
C LYS A 63 -2.10 -7.81 20.55
N GLY A 64 -1.12 -7.70 19.66
CA GLY A 64 -0.18 -8.79 19.34
C GLY A 64 -0.67 -9.79 18.29
N LEU A 65 -1.85 -9.58 17.70
CA LEU A 65 -2.33 -10.34 16.55
C LEU A 65 -1.99 -9.62 15.24
N THR A 66 -1.73 -10.38 14.19
CA THR A 66 -1.59 -9.84 12.83
C THR A 66 -2.95 -9.42 12.28
N ILE A 67 -2.97 -8.55 11.27
CA ILE A 67 -4.20 -8.10 10.62
C ILE A 67 -5.02 -9.31 10.10
N ASP A 68 -4.36 -10.29 9.49
CA ASP A 68 -5.01 -11.52 9.01
C ASP A 68 -5.69 -12.28 10.15
N GLN A 69 -5.00 -12.45 11.29
CA GLN A 69 -5.56 -13.11 12.48
C GLN A 69 -6.77 -12.36 13.06
N ILE A 70 -6.78 -11.03 12.96
CA ILE A 70 -7.90 -10.20 13.41
C ILE A 70 -9.09 -10.37 12.48
N ILE A 71 -8.88 -10.42 11.16
CA ILE A 71 -9.92 -10.65 10.16
C ILE A 71 -10.54 -12.04 10.32
N ASP A 72 -9.73 -13.08 10.50
CA ASP A 72 -10.19 -14.46 10.70
C ASP A 72 -11.03 -14.61 11.97
N ARG A 73 -10.57 -13.98 13.06
CA ARG A 73 -11.28 -13.98 14.34
C ARG A 73 -12.59 -13.21 14.26
N ALA A 74 -12.60 -12.03 13.65
CA ALA A 74 -13.81 -11.23 13.49
C ALA A 74 -14.85 -11.95 12.61
N THR A 75 -14.40 -12.65 11.57
CA THR A 75 -15.28 -13.45 10.70
C THR A 75 -15.87 -14.63 11.47
N SER A 76 -15.06 -15.33 12.26
CA SER A 76 -15.49 -16.47 13.09
C SER A 76 -16.47 -16.06 14.20
N GLU A 77 -16.23 -14.91 14.86
CA GLU A 77 -17.11 -14.36 15.90
C GLU A 77 -18.47 -13.88 15.33
N ASN A 78 -18.51 -13.44 14.07
CA ASN A 78 -19.73 -12.95 13.43
C ASN A 78 -20.60 -14.08 12.83
N HIS A 79 -20.01 -15.23 12.50
CA HIS A 79 -20.72 -16.42 12.03
C HIS A 79 -21.14 -17.39 13.16
N SER A 80 -20.76 -17.12 14.41
CA SER A 80 -21.14 -17.92 15.59
C SER A 80 -22.29 -17.31 16.41
N LYS A 81 -23.01 -16.32 15.85
CA LYS A 81 -24.25 -15.74 16.39
C LYS A 81 -25.41 -16.03 15.45
#